data_AF-A0A4Z1DFA5-F1
#
_entry.id   AF-A0A4Z1DFA5-F1
#
_cell.length_a   1.000
_cell.length_b   1.000
_cell.length_c   1.000
_cell.angle_alpha   90.00
_cell.angle_beta   90.00
_cell.angle_gamma   90.00
#
_symmetry.space_group_name_H-M   'P 1'
#
loop_
_entity.id
_entity.type
_entity.pdbx_description
1 polymer ?
#
loop_
_entity_poly.entity_id
_entity_poly.type
_entity_poly.pdbx_seq_one_letter_code
_entity_poly.pdbx_strand_id
1 'polypeptide(L)'
;MIKTGDPRSLGIPASEARLNFDTELQELGGGPRRRLLVVNDEPAFELSFYCGTCPLLFRRLETAREKLSLESMQKRLTGTLDDPDDGGVIDAFGTLLPKGEYLPLLLEVEPRLVTPGREGDYFSGEQVTTWGIDQFWGLPEYPHTPYYRTFETAVDSDAHLYEFVVPMVPPSWNERKRVEEYIALMDQGTVPTAVAISTLDVCQPAIDRGEDYFVHWGLTHFLLDGHHKLEAAATAGRPVRLLSLLTLGESLAGAEETARLPALRTQSRTARRIGR
;
A
#
# COMPACT_ATOMS: atom_id res chain seq x y z
N MET A 1 4.16 -8.67 13.43
CA MET A 1 5.57 -8.35 13.78
C MET A 1 6.13 -7.35 12.78
N ILE A 2 7.00 -6.42 13.19
CA ILE A 2 7.72 -5.50 12.29
C ILE A 2 9.21 -5.49 12.63
N LYS A 3 10.06 -5.46 11.61
CA LYS A 3 11.47 -5.06 11.70
C LYS A 3 11.70 -3.87 10.79
N THR A 4 12.46 -2.90 11.25
CA THR A 4 12.74 -1.66 10.52
C THR A 4 14.24 -1.56 10.29
N GLY A 5 14.65 -1.36 9.04
CA GLY A 5 16.03 -1.00 8.72
C GLY A 5 16.28 0.50 8.89
N ASP A 6 17.50 0.94 8.68
CA ASP A 6 17.80 2.37 8.60
C ASP A 6 17.29 2.98 7.28
N PRO A 7 16.93 4.28 7.23
CA PRO A 7 16.70 4.99 5.98
C PRO A 7 17.91 4.88 5.04
N ARG A 8 17.65 4.71 3.74
CA ARG A 8 18.69 4.55 2.72
C ARG A 8 18.35 5.30 1.45
N SER A 9 19.39 5.89 0.86
CA SER A 9 19.37 6.33 -0.52
C SER A 9 19.39 5.12 -1.46
N LEU A 10 18.28 4.88 -2.16
CA LEU A 10 18.17 3.83 -3.18
C LEU A 10 17.73 4.45 -4.50
N GLY A 11 17.70 3.64 -5.56
CA GLY A 11 17.12 4.03 -6.84
C GLY A 11 18.14 4.51 -7.87
N ILE A 12 17.65 4.60 -9.10
CA ILE A 12 18.37 5.07 -10.29
C ILE A 12 17.73 6.38 -10.78
N PRO A 13 18.32 7.12 -11.76
CA PRO A 13 17.68 8.31 -12.31
C PRO A 13 16.24 8.02 -12.74
N ALA A 14 15.31 8.95 -12.45
CA ALA A 14 13.87 8.73 -12.68
C ALA A 14 13.54 8.35 -14.14
N SER A 15 14.28 8.89 -15.10
CA SER A 15 14.16 8.56 -16.53
C SER A 15 14.57 7.13 -16.91
N GLU A 16 15.26 6.43 -16.00
CA GLU A 16 15.68 5.03 -16.18
C GLU A 16 14.88 4.08 -15.26
N ALA A 17 14.26 4.61 -14.20
CA ALA A 17 13.45 3.85 -13.27
C ALA A 17 12.18 3.32 -13.94
N ARG A 18 11.85 2.05 -13.67
CA ARG A 18 10.62 1.43 -14.19
C ARG A 18 9.39 1.86 -13.41
N LEU A 19 9.53 2.22 -12.14
CA LEU A 19 8.47 2.79 -11.33
C LEU A 19 8.86 4.21 -10.96
N ASN A 20 7.90 5.14 -11.01
CA ASN A 20 8.09 6.54 -10.61
C ASN A 20 6.89 7.06 -9.84
N PHE A 21 7.11 8.08 -9.02
CA PHE A 21 6.04 8.95 -8.53
C PHE A 21 6.07 10.23 -9.36
N ASP A 22 4.92 10.65 -9.86
CA ASP A 22 4.82 11.82 -10.72
C ASP A 22 3.64 12.70 -10.34
N THR A 23 3.66 13.94 -10.81
CA THR A 23 2.56 14.89 -10.69
C THR A 23 2.09 15.25 -12.08
N GLU A 24 0.79 15.08 -12.34
CA GLU A 24 0.24 15.47 -13.64
C GLU A 24 0.52 16.96 -13.94
N LEU A 25 1.17 17.21 -15.08
CA LEU A 25 1.46 18.55 -15.57
C LEU A 25 0.15 19.24 -15.94
N GLN A 26 -0.07 20.41 -15.33
CA GLN A 26 -1.32 21.15 -15.46
C GLN A 26 -1.34 21.97 -16.76
N GLU A 27 -2.40 21.87 -17.56
CA GLU A 27 -2.76 22.94 -18.50
C GLU A 27 -3.27 24.16 -17.71
N LEU A 28 -2.95 25.38 -18.16
CA LEU A 28 -3.36 26.63 -17.51
C LEU A 28 -4.89 26.65 -17.28
N GLY A 29 -5.32 26.62 -16.00
CA GLY A 29 -6.73 26.67 -15.60
C GLY A 29 -7.34 25.32 -15.14
N GLY A 30 -6.58 24.22 -15.14
CA GLY A 30 -7.06 22.91 -14.66
C GLY A 30 -7.23 22.78 -13.14
N GLY A 31 -7.93 21.74 -12.68
CA GLY A 31 -8.14 21.40 -11.26
C GLY A 31 -6.86 20.98 -10.49
N PRO A 32 -6.99 20.44 -9.27
CA PRO A 32 -5.83 20.08 -8.43
C PRO A 32 -4.96 19.00 -9.11
N ARG A 33 -3.64 19.14 -8.98
CA ARG A 33 -2.68 18.23 -9.61
C ARG A 33 -2.76 16.84 -8.98
N ARG A 34 -2.94 15.82 -9.83
CA ARG A 34 -2.98 14.43 -9.41
C ARG A 34 -1.58 13.93 -9.05
N ARG A 35 -1.45 13.26 -7.90
CA ARG A 35 -0.30 12.41 -7.58
C ARG A 35 -0.48 11.08 -8.28
N LEU A 36 0.54 10.63 -8.99
CA LEU A 36 0.50 9.41 -9.79
C LEU A 36 1.60 8.45 -9.36
N LEU A 37 1.27 7.16 -9.33
CA LEU A 37 2.25 6.09 -9.39
C LEU A 37 2.34 5.65 -10.85
N VAL A 38 3.52 5.74 -11.45
CA VAL A 38 3.77 5.50 -12.88
C VAL A 38 4.63 4.24 -13.03
N VAL A 39 4.31 3.39 -14.01
CA VAL A 39 5.08 2.18 -14.34
C VAL A 39 5.39 2.18 -15.83
N ASN A 40 6.67 2.14 -16.18
CA ASN A 40 7.21 2.31 -17.54
C ASN A 40 6.54 3.47 -18.28
N ASP A 41 6.56 4.66 -17.67
CA ASP A 41 5.95 5.90 -18.20
C ASP A 41 4.42 5.87 -18.37
N GLU A 42 3.74 4.82 -17.93
CA GLU A 42 2.28 4.74 -17.92
C GLU A 42 1.71 4.94 -16.49
N PRO A 43 0.75 5.86 -16.28
CA PRO A 43 0.12 6.04 -14.97
C PRO A 43 -0.60 4.78 -14.49
N ALA A 44 -0.12 4.14 -13.44
CA ALA A 44 -0.71 2.93 -12.88
C ALA A 44 -1.80 3.22 -11.86
N PHE A 45 -1.58 4.23 -11.01
CA PHE A 45 -2.52 4.66 -9.98
C PHE A 45 -2.54 6.17 -9.83
N GLU A 46 -3.70 6.69 -9.46
CA GLU A 46 -3.85 7.99 -8.82
C GLU A 46 -3.82 7.82 -7.30
N LEU A 47 -3.12 8.73 -6.62
CA LEU A 47 -2.86 8.69 -5.18
C LEU A 47 -3.57 9.86 -4.48
N SER A 48 -3.58 9.85 -3.14
CA SER A 48 -4.10 10.96 -2.32
C SER A 48 -3.53 12.30 -2.77
N PHE A 49 -4.26 13.40 -2.64
CA PHE A 49 -3.77 14.72 -3.08
C PHE A 49 -2.74 15.31 -2.11
N TYR A 50 -1.80 16.13 -2.62
CA TYR A 50 -0.76 16.79 -1.81
C TYR A 50 -1.28 17.66 -0.67
N CYS A 51 -2.54 18.12 -0.73
CA CYS A 51 -3.10 18.96 0.33
C CYS A 51 -3.27 18.21 1.67
N GLY A 52 -3.34 16.87 1.66
CA GLY A 52 -3.68 16.07 2.85
C GLY A 52 -5.11 16.28 3.36
N THR A 53 -5.90 17.18 2.76
CA THR A 53 -7.27 17.43 3.21
C THR A 53 -8.34 16.64 2.47
N CYS A 54 -8.00 16.19 1.27
CA CYS A 54 -8.79 15.21 0.53
C CYS A 54 -8.65 13.82 1.20
N PRO A 55 -9.64 12.93 1.03
CA PRO A 55 -9.55 11.59 1.56
C PRO A 55 -8.33 10.82 1.04
N LEU A 56 -7.86 9.83 1.80
CA LEU A 56 -6.90 8.84 1.31
C LEU A 56 -7.39 8.21 0.01
N LEU A 57 -6.51 8.13 -0.99
CA LEU A 57 -6.84 7.58 -2.30
C LEU A 57 -5.73 6.68 -2.83
N PHE A 58 -6.14 5.54 -3.34
CA PHE A 58 -5.42 4.82 -4.38
C PHE A 58 -6.46 4.37 -5.40
N ARG A 59 -6.37 4.89 -6.62
CA ARG A 59 -7.31 4.54 -7.70
C ARG A 59 -6.55 3.97 -8.87
N ARG A 60 -6.88 2.74 -9.24
CA ARG A 60 -6.31 2.06 -10.39
C ARG A 60 -6.68 2.77 -11.69
N LEU A 61 -5.69 3.04 -12.53
CA LEU A 61 -5.86 3.55 -13.88
C LEU A 61 -5.71 2.41 -14.91
N GLU A 62 -6.28 2.57 -16.11
CA GLU A 62 -6.44 1.48 -17.08
C GLU A 62 -5.18 1.13 -17.90
N THR A 63 -4.15 1.98 -17.85
CA THR A 63 -3.00 1.97 -18.76
C THR A 63 -1.97 0.91 -18.38
N ALA A 64 -1.25 1.10 -17.26
CA ALA A 64 -0.17 0.19 -16.89
C ALA A 64 -0.71 -1.19 -16.53
N ARG A 65 -0.16 -2.29 -17.10
CA ARG A 65 -0.65 -3.68 -16.88
C ARG A 65 0.43 -4.67 -16.45
N GLU A 66 1.63 -4.18 -16.17
CA GLU A 66 2.78 -5.03 -15.91
C GLU A 66 2.99 -5.34 -14.42
N LYS A 67 3.65 -6.48 -14.17
CA LYS A 67 4.24 -6.82 -12.87
C LYS A 67 5.68 -6.30 -12.83
N LEU A 68 6.20 -6.08 -11.63
CA LEU A 68 7.59 -5.68 -11.37
C LEU A 68 8.38 -6.80 -10.66
N SER A 69 7.93 -8.05 -10.83
CA SER A 69 8.58 -9.23 -10.26
C SER A 69 9.93 -9.50 -10.93
N LEU A 70 10.93 -9.86 -10.14
CA LEU A 70 12.27 -10.20 -10.61
C LEU A 70 12.48 -11.72 -10.55
N GLU A 71 12.63 -12.37 -11.71
CA GLU A 71 12.81 -13.83 -11.79
C GLU A 71 14.01 -14.32 -10.97
N SER A 72 15.11 -13.55 -10.97
CA SER A 72 16.31 -13.85 -10.19
C SER A 72 16.04 -13.97 -8.68
N MET A 73 15.00 -13.30 -8.18
CA MET A 73 14.63 -13.29 -6.76
C MET A 73 13.57 -14.32 -6.38
N GLN A 74 12.94 -15.00 -7.36
CA GLN A 74 11.81 -15.89 -7.12
C GLN A 74 12.11 -17.01 -6.10
N LYS A 75 13.28 -17.66 -6.23
CA LYS A 75 13.70 -18.74 -5.32
C LYS A 75 13.87 -18.21 -3.90
N ARG A 76 14.49 -17.04 -3.74
CA ARG A 76 14.71 -16.39 -2.44
C ARG A 76 13.39 -16.04 -1.77
N LEU A 77 12.51 -15.37 -2.49
CA LEU A 77 11.23 -14.86 -1.99
C LEU A 77 10.16 -15.96 -1.82
N THR A 78 10.44 -17.20 -2.23
CA THR A 78 9.61 -18.35 -1.88
C THR A 78 9.73 -18.72 -0.40
N GLY A 79 10.88 -18.41 0.21
CA GLY A 79 11.10 -18.59 1.65
C GLY A 79 10.77 -17.35 2.47
N THR A 80 10.99 -17.49 3.78
CA THR A 80 10.88 -16.41 4.77
C THR A 80 12.15 -15.58 4.76
N LEU A 81 11.99 -14.26 4.71
CA LEU A 81 13.05 -13.31 4.98
C LEU A 81 13.05 -13.02 6.48
N ASP A 82 14.22 -13.09 7.12
CA ASP A 82 14.35 -12.86 8.56
C ASP A 82 14.71 -11.40 8.86
N ASP A 83 15.51 -10.76 8.01
CA ASP A 83 15.94 -9.36 8.14
C ASP A 83 15.66 -8.54 6.87
N PRO A 84 15.33 -7.24 6.94
CA PRO A 84 15.21 -6.40 5.75
C PRO A 84 16.43 -6.46 4.80
N ASP A 85 17.64 -6.60 5.35
CA ASP A 85 18.90 -6.57 4.60
C ASP A 85 19.29 -7.91 3.97
N ASP A 86 18.50 -8.94 4.22
CA ASP A 86 18.83 -10.29 3.82
C ASP A 86 18.77 -10.49 2.30
N GLY A 87 19.82 -11.12 1.77
CA GLY A 87 19.80 -11.71 0.43
C GLY A 87 19.74 -10.73 -0.73
N GLY A 88 20.11 -9.46 -0.53
CA GLY A 88 20.23 -8.46 -1.60
C GLY A 88 18.90 -8.06 -2.24
N VAL A 89 17.76 -8.33 -1.57
CA VAL A 89 16.43 -8.04 -2.11
C VAL A 89 16.22 -6.54 -2.26
N ILE A 90 16.65 -5.74 -1.27
CA ILE A 90 16.56 -4.28 -1.32
C ILE A 90 17.32 -3.73 -2.53
N ASP A 91 18.56 -4.16 -2.74
CA ASP A 91 19.38 -3.69 -3.86
C ASP A 91 18.76 -4.07 -5.21
N ALA A 92 18.27 -5.31 -5.34
CA ALA A 92 17.64 -5.79 -6.55
C ALA A 92 16.39 -4.98 -6.92
N PHE A 93 15.46 -4.78 -5.99
CA PHE A 93 14.26 -3.99 -6.24
C PHE A 93 14.53 -2.50 -6.30
N GLY A 94 15.56 -2.01 -5.61
CA GLY A 94 16.03 -0.62 -5.68
C GLY A 94 16.39 -0.19 -7.09
N THR A 95 16.87 -1.10 -7.95
CA THR A 95 17.12 -0.79 -9.37
C THR A 95 15.87 -0.47 -10.19
N LEU A 96 14.68 -0.76 -9.68
CA LEU A 96 13.40 -0.43 -10.34
C LEU A 96 12.85 0.93 -9.93
N LEU A 97 13.41 1.52 -8.87
CA LEU A 97 12.86 2.68 -8.17
C LEU A 97 13.59 3.96 -8.57
N PRO A 98 12.91 5.13 -8.47
CA PRO A 98 13.58 6.39 -8.66
C PRO A 98 14.52 6.66 -7.50
N LYS A 99 15.58 7.42 -7.76
CA LYS A 99 16.50 7.87 -6.72
C LYS A 99 15.74 8.62 -5.62
N GLY A 100 15.89 8.17 -4.38
CA GLY A 100 15.20 8.75 -3.23
C GLY A 100 15.60 8.10 -1.91
N GLU A 101 15.04 8.61 -0.82
CA GLU A 101 15.20 8.04 0.52
C GLU A 101 14.05 7.07 0.81
N TYR A 102 14.42 5.85 1.20
CA TYR A 102 13.48 4.77 1.50
C TYR A 102 13.76 4.20 2.88
N LEU A 103 12.70 3.92 3.63
CA LEU A 103 12.75 3.19 4.89
C LEU A 103 12.32 1.73 4.66
N PRO A 104 13.23 0.75 4.77
CA PRO A 104 12.88 -0.66 4.68
C PRO A 104 12.08 -1.12 5.90
N LEU A 105 10.92 -1.71 5.67
CA LEU A 105 10.05 -2.31 6.68
C LEU A 105 9.83 -3.78 6.32
N LEU A 106 10.21 -4.70 7.19
CA LEU A 106 9.87 -6.11 7.06
C LEU A 106 8.71 -6.45 8.00
N LEU A 107 7.54 -6.65 7.40
CA LEU A 107 6.28 -6.86 8.09
C LEU A 107 5.89 -8.33 8.03
N GLU A 108 5.20 -8.79 9.07
CA GLU A 108 4.38 -9.99 9.01
C GLU A 108 2.91 -9.55 8.93
N VAL A 109 2.23 -9.94 7.86
CA VAL A 109 0.86 -9.50 7.58
C VAL A 109 -0.04 -10.71 7.32
N GLU A 110 -1.29 -10.62 7.77
CA GLU A 110 -2.36 -11.56 7.47
C GLU A 110 -3.37 -10.85 6.55
N PRO A 111 -3.21 -10.97 5.22
CA PRO A 111 -4.01 -10.21 4.28
C PRO A 111 -5.44 -10.72 4.22
N ARG A 112 -6.40 -9.81 4.13
CA ARG A 112 -7.80 -10.10 3.77
C ARG A 112 -8.14 -9.40 2.48
N LEU A 113 -8.51 -10.15 1.45
CA LEU A 113 -8.94 -9.58 0.17
C LEU A 113 -10.26 -8.84 0.34
N VAL A 114 -10.31 -7.60 -0.15
CA VAL A 114 -11.47 -6.72 -0.14
C VAL A 114 -11.88 -6.43 -1.58
N THR A 115 -13.17 -6.56 -1.86
CA THR A 115 -13.77 -6.12 -3.12
C THR A 115 -14.41 -4.75 -2.89
N PRO A 116 -14.11 -3.73 -3.73
CA PRO A 116 -14.70 -2.41 -3.61
C PRO A 116 -16.24 -2.44 -3.55
N GLY A 117 -16.82 -1.64 -2.66
CA GLY A 117 -18.26 -1.59 -2.40
C GLY A 117 -18.84 -2.81 -1.67
N ARG A 118 -18.00 -3.72 -1.16
CA ARG A 118 -18.42 -4.85 -0.30
C ARG A 118 -18.03 -4.61 1.15
N GLU A 119 -18.52 -5.46 2.04
CA GLU A 119 -18.22 -5.38 3.47
C GLU A 119 -16.71 -5.37 3.73
N GLY A 120 -16.28 -4.45 4.60
CA GLY A 120 -14.88 -4.26 4.94
C GLY A 120 -14.09 -3.36 3.98
N ASP A 121 -14.74 -2.80 2.97
CA ASP A 121 -14.17 -1.78 2.09
C ASP A 121 -14.05 -0.42 2.78
N TYR A 122 -12.81 0.04 2.91
CA TYR A 122 -12.44 1.34 3.47
C TYR A 122 -13.15 2.50 2.77
N PHE A 123 -13.25 2.44 1.44
CA PHE A 123 -13.78 3.55 0.65
C PHE A 123 -15.29 3.72 0.80
N SER A 124 -16.03 2.67 1.14
CA SER A 124 -17.48 2.72 1.37
C SER A 124 -17.87 2.71 2.86
N GLY A 125 -16.91 2.47 3.76
CA GLY A 125 -17.11 2.47 5.21
C GLY A 125 -16.41 3.66 5.87
N GLU A 126 -15.17 3.44 6.32
CA GLU A 126 -14.42 4.38 7.15
C GLU A 126 -14.20 5.73 6.47
N GLN A 127 -13.94 5.76 5.16
CA GLN A 127 -13.75 7.01 4.43
C GLN A 127 -15.06 7.83 4.38
N VAL A 128 -16.19 7.19 4.07
CA VAL A 128 -17.51 7.85 4.02
C VAL A 128 -17.92 8.35 5.39
N THR A 129 -17.60 7.60 6.45
CA THR A 129 -17.89 8.04 7.83
C THR A 129 -17.24 9.39 8.12
N THR A 130 -16.01 9.63 7.65
CA THR A 130 -15.25 10.85 7.97
C THR A 130 -15.40 11.98 6.94
N TRP A 131 -15.48 11.68 5.64
CA TRP A 131 -15.61 12.70 4.59
C TRP A 131 -17.01 12.83 3.98
N GLY A 132 -17.92 11.90 4.29
CA GLY A 132 -19.20 11.77 3.60
C GLY A 132 -19.05 11.16 2.20
N ILE A 133 -20.16 11.13 1.46
CA ILE A 133 -20.17 10.78 0.03
C ILE A 133 -20.04 12.06 -0.83
N ASP A 134 -19.64 11.89 -2.08
CA ASP A 134 -19.70 12.99 -3.05
C ASP A 134 -21.15 13.49 -3.18
N GLN A 135 -21.38 14.78 -2.95
CA GLN A 135 -22.74 15.36 -2.93
C GLN A 135 -23.38 15.44 -4.31
N PHE A 136 -22.59 15.44 -5.37
CA PHE A 136 -23.09 15.57 -6.74
C PHE A 136 -23.53 14.21 -7.29
N TRP A 137 -22.69 13.18 -7.13
CA TRP A 137 -22.96 11.83 -7.62
C TRP A 137 -23.68 10.95 -6.60
N GLY A 138 -23.60 11.28 -5.31
CA GLY A 138 -24.15 10.47 -4.23
C GLY A 138 -23.41 9.14 -4.03
N LEU A 139 -22.13 9.07 -4.41
CA LEU A 139 -21.34 7.85 -4.39
C LEU A 139 -20.06 8.03 -3.56
N PRO A 140 -19.58 6.99 -2.87
CA PRO A 140 -18.24 6.96 -2.31
C PRO A 140 -17.16 7.01 -3.40
N GLU A 141 -15.92 7.30 -2.99
CA GLU A 141 -14.76 7.08 -3.85
C GLU A 141 -14.66 5.59 -4.24
N TYR A 142 -14.11 5.33 -5.42
CA TYR A 142 -13.97 3.98 -5.94
C TYR A 142 -12.51 3.72 -6.32
N PRO A 143 -11.81 2.74 -5.70
CA PRO A 143 -10.39 2.47 -5.97
C PRO A 143 -10.14 1.74 -7.29
N HIS A 144 -11.19 1.29 -7.99
CA HIS A 144 -11.12 0.59 -9.28
C HIS A 144 -10.31 -0.74 -9.27
N THR A 145 -9.94 -1.25 -8.10
CA THR A 145 -9.26 -2.53 -7.95
C THR A 145 -9.58 -3.18 -6.60
N PRO A 146 -9.67 -4.51 -6.53
CA PRO A 146 -9.52 -5.23 -5.26
C PRO A 146 -8.17 -4.92 -4.62
N TYR A 147 -8.14 -4.89 -3.30
CA TYR A 147 -6.96 -4.67 -2.48
C TYR A 147 -7.04 -5.52 -1.21
N TYR A 148 -5.94 -5.64 -0.48
CA TYR A 148 -5.93 -6.36 0.79
C TYR A 148 -5.90 -5.37 1.96
N ARG A 149 -6.67 -5.66 3.00
CA ARG A 149 -6.49 -5.05 4.32
C ARG A 149 -5.66 -5.99 5.18
N THR A 150 -4.72 -5.44 5.94
CA THR A 150 -3.75 -6.23 6.71
C THR A 150 -3.74 -5.84 8.19
N PHE A 151 -3.62 -4.55 8.49
CA PHE A 151 -3.53 -4.05 9.86
C PHE A 151 -4.25 -2.72 10.02
N GLU A 152 -4.68 -2.44 11.25
CA GLU A 152 -5.24 -1.17 11.65
C GLU A 152 -5.10 -1.00 13.16
N THR A 153 -4.90 0.24 13.62
CA THR A 153 -4.88 0.57 15.05
C THR A 153 -5.18 2.04 15.26
N ALA A 154 -5.62 2.40 16.46
CA ALA A 154 -5.70 3.78 16.88
C ALA A 154 -4.30 4.40 16.95
N VAL A 155 -4.17 5.63 16.44
CA VAL A 155 -2.93 6.41 16.55
C VAL A 155 -3.02 7.31 17.77
N ASP A 156 -4.12 8.07 17.85
CA ASP A 156 -4.50 8.97 18.94
C ASP A 156 -6.04 8.95 19.10
N SER A 157 -6.64 9.82 19.92
CA SER A 157 -8.09 9.85 20.15
C SER A 157 -8.92 10.22 18.91
N ASP A 158 -8.31 10.93 17.98
CA ASP A 158 -8.89 11.49 16.76
C ASP A 158 -8.11 11.05 15.51
N ALA A 159 -7.26 10.02 15.63
CA ALA A 159 -6.45 9.52 14.53
C ALA A 159 -6.42 7.99 14.47
N HIS A 160 -6.50 7.42 13.26
CA HIS A 160 -6.49 5.98 13.04
C HIS A 160 -5.60 5.60 11.86
N LEU A 161 -4.83 4.51 12.03
CA LEU A 161 -3.98 3.93 11.00
C LEU A 161 -4.72 2.80 10.29
N TYR A 162 -4.74 2.85 8.96
CA TYR A 162 -5.22 1.80 8.09
C TYR A 162 -4.08 1.35 7.19
N GLU A 163 -3.90 0.03 7.07
CA GLU A 163 -2.88 -0.56 6.21
C GLU A 163 -3.49 -1.36 5.07
N PHE A 164 -2.97 -1.10 3.87
CA PHE A 164 -3.43 -1.67 2.62
C PHE A 164 -2.29 -2.30 1.83
N VAL A 165 -2.54 -3.42 1.16
CA VAL A 165 -1.68 -3.93 0.08
C VAL A 165 -2.46 -3.87 -1.22
N VAL A 166 -1.95 -3.11 -2.19
CA VAL A 166 -2.57 -2.84 -3.48
C VAL A 166 -1.82 -3.58 -4.58
N PRO A 167 -2.44 -4.59 -5.23
CA PRO A 167 -1.82 -5.33 -6.31
C PRO A 167 -1.57 -4.44 -7.55
N MET A 168 -0.36 -4.48 -8.12
CA MET A 168 -0.08 -3.83 -9.42
C MET A 168 -0.90 -4.39 -10.58
N VAL A 169 -1.38 -5.64 -10.46
CA VAL A 169 -2.32 -6.27 -11.38
C VAL A 169 -3.43 -6.97 -10.60
N PRO A 170 -4.65 -7.07 -11.14
CA PRO A 170 -5.78 -7.66 -10.41
C PRO A 170 -5.50 -9.11 -9.96
N PRO A 171 -5.98 -9.53 -8.77
CA PRO A 171 -5.86 -10.93 -8.32
C PRO A 171 -6.44 -11.97 -9.29
N SER A 172 -7.44 -11.59 -10.10
CA SER A 172 -8.01 -12.47 -11.14
C SER A 172 -7.00 -12.88 -12.22
N TRP A 173 -5.86 -12.20 -12.33
CA TRP A 173 -4.79 -12.52 -13.28
C TRP A 173 -3.75 -13.48 -12.71
N ASN A 174 -3.85 -13.83 -11.43
CA ASN A 174 -2.96 -14.80 -10.81
C ASN A 174 -3.26 -16.22 -11.30
N GLU A 175 -2.19 -16.97 -11.57
CA GLU A 175 -2.24 -18.36 -11.99
C GLU A 175 -2.70 -19.25 -10.82
N ARG A 176 -3.85 -19.91 -10.99
CA ARG A 176 -4.46 -20.72 -9.91
C ARG A 176 -3.51 -21.78 -9.35
N LYS A 177 -2.80 -22.49 -10.24
CA LYS A 177 -1.81 -23.51 -9.85
C LYS A 177 -0.72 -22.93 -8.94
N ARG A 178 -0.23 -21.72 -9.24
CA ARG A 178 0.81 -21.05 -8.43
C ARG A 178 0.26 -20.64 -7.05
N VAL A 179 -1.00 -20.21 -6.99
CA VAL A 179 -1.67 -19.91 -5.71
C VAL A 179 -1.78 -21.18 -4.87
N GLU A 180 -2.26 -22.29 -5.44
CA GLU A 180 -2.37 -23.59 -4.76
C GLU A 180 -1.02 -24.13 -4.27
N GLU A 181 0.04 -23.97 -5.07
CA GLU A 181 1.41 -24.32 -4.65
C GLU A 181 1.84 -23.52 -3.41
N TYR A 182 1.55 -22.22 -3.35
CA TYR A 182 1.88 -21.41 -2.18
C TYR A 182 1.02 -21.77 -0.95
N ILE A 183 -0.26 -22.09 -1.13
CA ILE A 183 -1.11 -22.61 -0.05
C ILE A 183 -0.48 -23.87 0.54
N ALA A 184 -0.10 -24.83 -0.30
CA ALA A 184 0.53 -26.07 0.15
C ALA A 184 1.87 -25.84 0.88
N LEU A 185 2.68 -24.87 0.44
CA LEU A 185 3.91 -24.48 1.13
C LEU A 185 3.63 -23.85 2.50
N MET A 186 2.60 -23.01 2.60
CA MET A 186 2.18 -22.38 3.86
C MET A 186 1.65 -23.42 4.85
N ASP A 187 0.93 -24.44 4.39
CA ASP A 187 0.48 -25.54 5.24
C ASP A 187 1.64 -26.38 5.79
N GLN A 188 2.79 -26.38 5.12
CA GLN A 188 4.04 -26.98 5.60
C GLN A 188 4.84 -26.04 6.52
N GLY A 189 4.32 -24.86 6.84
CA GLY A 189 4.94 -23.88 7.74
C GLY A 189 5.84 -22.85 7.05
N THR A 190 5.89 -22.81 5.72
CA THR A 190 6.63 -21.77 5.01
C THR A 190 5.89 -20.44 5.09
N VAL A 191 6.58 -19.35 5.47
CA VAL A 191 6.02 -17.99 5.39
C VAL A 191 6.70 -17.26 4.22
N PRO A 192 6.15 -17.31 2.99
CA PRO A 192 6.82 -16.71 1.84
C PRO A 192 6.90 -15.19 1.96
N THR A 193 7.78 -14.58 1.16
CA THR A 193 8.04 -13.13 1.21
C THR A 193 7.55 -12.43 -0.04
N ALA A 194 6.79 -11.37 0.12
CA ALA A 194 6.38 -10.43 -0.91
C ALA A 194 7.18 -9.12 -0.80
N VAL A 195 7.22 -8.34 -1.89
CA VAL A 195 7.95 -7.07 -1.95
C VAL A 195 7.02 -5.97 -2.45
N ALA A 196 7.04 -4.82 -1.79
CA ALA A 196 6.25 -3.66 -2.15
C ALA A 196 7.07 -2.36 -2.05
N ILE A 197 6.64 -1.35 -2.80
CA ILE A 197 6.93 0.05 -2.50
C ILE A 197 5.75 0.66 -1.77
N SER A 198 5.94 1.65 -0.91
CA SER A 198 4.84 2.14 -0.07
C SER A 198 4.90 3.61 0.19
N THR A 199 3.73 4.21 0.44
CA THR A 199 3.57 5.57 0.95
C THR A 199 2.88 5.53 2.31
N LEU A 200 3.17 6.53 3.14
CA LEU A 200 2.42 6.83 4.36
C LEU A 200 1.77 8.20 4.18
N ASP A 201 0.47 8.21 3.90
CA ASP A 201 -0.27 9.45 3.72
C ASP A 201 -1.07 9.76 4.99
N VAL A 202 -0.93 10.96 5.56
CA VAL A 202 -1.72 11.44 6.69
C VAL A 202 -2.76 12.42 6.15
N CYS A 203 -4.04 12.06 6.23
CA CYS A 203 -5.13 12.85 5.68
C CYS A 203 -6.15 13.25 6.75
N GLN A 204 -6.63 14.49 6.71
CA GLN A 204 -7.61 15.02 7.66
C GLN A 204 -8.63 15.92 6.95
N PRO A 205 -9.94 15.83 7.20
CA PRO A 205 -10.90 16.68 6.52
C PRO A 205 -10.62 18.18 6.68
N ALA A 206 -10.68 18.95 5.59
CA ALA A 206 -10.58 20.42 5.65
C ALA A 206 -11.71 21.06 6.47
N ILE A 207 -12.86 20.38 6.53
CA ILE A 207 -14.09 20.83 7.19
C ILE A 207 -14.83 19.61 7.72
N ASP A 208 -15.54 19.81 8.83
CA ASP A 208 -16.39 18.80 9.44
C ASP A 208 -17.64 18.56 8.57
N ARG A 209 -17.72 17.38 7.98
CA ARG A 209 -18.76 17.00 6.98
C ARG A 209 -19.27 15.58 7.14
N GLY A 210 -18.43 14.67 7.64
CA GLY A 210 -18.82 13.29 7.91
C GLY A 210 -19.68 13.17 9.17
N GLU A 211 -19.90 11.92 9.57
CA GLU A 211 -20.42 11.57 10.89
C GLU A 211 -19.39 11.85 11.99
N ASP A 212 -18.10 11.95 11.61
CA ASP A 212 -17.01 12.30 12.49
C ASP A 212 -15.88 13.07 11.80
N TYR A 213 -14.92 13.49 12.63
CA TYR A 213 -13.73 14.24 12.23
C TYR A 213 -12.48 13.52 12.73
N PHE A 214 -11.85 12.74 11.85
CA PHE A 214 -10.69 11.92 12.17
C PHE A 214 -9.55 12.14 11.19
N VAL A 215 -8.32 12.01 11.68
CA VAL A 215 -7.12 11.89 10.87
C VAL A 215 -6.95 10.44 10.46
N HIS A 216 -6.85 10.19 9.16
CA HIS A 216 -6.59 8.87 8.61
C HIS A 216 -5.13 8.77 8.19
N TRP A 217 -4.40 7.86 8.82
CA TRP A 217 -3.06 7.47 8.39
C TRP A 217 -3.21 6.28 7.45
N GLY A 218 -2.84 6.44 6.19
CA GLY A 218 -2.90 5.40 5.17
C GLY A 218 -1.51 4.89 4.84
N LEU A 219 -1.15 3.72 5.38
CA LEU A 219 0.04 2.99 4.94
C LEU A 219 -0.33 2.10 3.75
N THR A 220 0.04 2.52 2.55
CA THR A 220 -0.36 1.85 1.31
C THR A 220 0.83 1.17 0.65
N HIS A 221 0.79 -0.15 0.52
CA HIS A 221 1.83 -0.97 -0.08
C HIS A 221 1.47 -1.38 -1.51
N PHE A 222 2.14 -0.84 -2.52
CA PHE A 222 1.98 -1.24 -3.91
C PHE A 222 2.87 -2.44 -4.26
N LEU A 223 2.25 -3.57 -4.60
CA LEU A 223 2.89 -4.88 -4.66
C LEU A 223 3.77 -5.05 -5.91
N LEU A 224 5.09 -5.07 -5.73
CA LEU A 224 6.06 -5.29 -6.80
C LEU A 224 6.18 -6.78 -7.15
N ASP A 225 6.28 -7.63 -6.11
CA ASP A 225 6.33 -9.09 -6.20
C ASP A 225 5.46 -9.75 -5.13
N GLY A 226 4.89 -10.89 -5.47
CA GLY A 226 4.19 -11.74 -4.51
C GLY A 226 2.67 -11.78 -4.67
N HIS A 227 2.13 -11.39 -5.82
CA HIS A 227 0.68 -11.41 -6.08
C HIS A 227 0.04 -12.76 -5.77
N HIS A 228 0.67 -13.86 -6.19
CA HIS A 228 0.20 -15.23 -5.87
C HIS A 228 0.32 -15.56 -4.37
N LYS A 229 1.36 -15.05 -3.70
CA LYS A 229 1.63 -15.32 -2.27
C LYS A 229 0.60 -14.62 -1.39
N LEU A 230 0.28 -13.36 -1.69
CA LEU A 230 -0.74 -12.57 -0.99
C LEU A 230 -2.13 -13.19 -1.17
N GLU A 231 -2.46 -13.63 -2.38
CA GLU A 231 -3.72 -14.31 -2.63
C GLU A 231 -3.81 -15.66 -1.90
N ALA A 232 -2.74 -16.46 -1.91
CA ALA A 232 -2.65 -17.71 -1.17
C ALA A 232 -2.83 -17.48 0.34
N ALA A 233 -2.10 -16.50 0.90
CA ALA A 233 -2.20 -16.12 2.31
C ALA A 233 -3.62 -15.69 2.69
N ALA A 234 -4.26 -14.86 1.86
CA ALA A 234 -5.61 -14.40 2.10
C ALA A 234 -6.65 -15.52 1.99
N THR A 235 -6.45 -16.46 1.07
CA THR A 235 -7.33 -17.63 0.89
C THR A 235 -7.19 -18.61 2.05
N ALA A 236 -5.97 -18.84 2.54
CA ALA A 236 -5.68 -19.81 3.58
C ALA A 236 -5.75 -19.24 5.00
N GLY A 237 -5.93 -17.93 5.18
CA GLY A 237 -5.89 -17.27 6.48
C GLY A 237 -4.51 -17.42 7.15
N ARG A 238 -3.44 -17.26 6.37
CA ARG A 238 -2.05 -17.46 6.81
C ARG A 238 -1.24 -16.16 6.71
N PRO A 239 -0.19 -16.01 7.54
CA PRO A 239 0.70 -14.87 7.43
C PRO A 239 1.59 -14.96 6.18
N VAL A 240 2.02 -13.80 5.71
CA VAL A 240 3.06 -13.63 4.68
C VAL A 240 4.04 -12.56 5.15
N ARG A 241 5.33 -12.72 4.81
CA ARG A 241 6.31 -11.64 5.00
C ARG A 241 6.12 -10.60 3.91
N LEU A 242 6.16 -9.31 4.26
CA LEU A 242 6.13 -8.21 3.31
C LEU A 242 7.33 -7.31 3.56
N LEU A 243 8.29 -7.31 2.63
CA LEU A 243 9.33 -6.30 2.58
C LEU A 243 8.79 -5.07 1.85
N SER A 244 8.60 -3.99 2.58
CA SER A 244 8.05 -2.72 2.11
C SER A 244 9.14 -1.67 2.10
N LEU A 245 9.40 -1.06 0.95
CA LEU A 245 10.26 0.12 0.80
C LEU A 245 9.37 1.36 0.91
N LEU A 246 9.26 1.92 2.12
CA LEU A 246 8.48 3.14 2.35
C LEU A 246 9.24 4.34 1.81
N THR A 247 8.70 5.02 0.80
CA THR A 247 9.28 6.27 0.29
C THR A 247 9.07 7.39 1.29
N LEU A 248 10.15 8.09 1.66
CA LEU A 248 10.08 9.22 2.59
C LEU A 248 9.79 10.53 1.88
N GLY A 249 10.20 10.66 0.62
CA GLY A 249 10.02 11.89 -0.17
C GLY A 249 8.64 12.01 -0.81
N GLU A 250 7.99 10.88 -1.11
CA GLU A 250 6.71 10.86 -1.84
C GLU A 250 5.50 10.59 -0.93
N SER A 251 5.70 10.47 0.38
CA SER A 251 4.65 10.31 1.39
C SER A 251 4.11 11.68 1.84
N LEU A 252 2.84 11.76 2.26
CA LEU A 252 2.33 12.98 2.92
C LEU A 252 2.72 13.08 4.39
N ALA A 253 3.12 11.97 5.01
CA ALA A 253 3.69 11.96 6.35
C ALA A 253 5.07 12.62 6.39
N GLY A 254 5.30 13.45 7.40
CA GLY A 254 6.62 13.96 7.76
C GLY A 254 7.45 12.96 8.57
N ALA A 255 8.61 13.44 9.01
CA ALA A 255 9.58 12.63 9.75
C ALA A 255 9.04 12.14 11.10
N GLU A 256 8.28 12.97 11.83
CA GLU A 256 7.71 12.60 13.13
C GLU A 256 6.65 11.49 12.99
N GLU A 257 5.76 11.60 12.01
CA GLU A 257 4.75 10.57 11.75
C GLU A 257 5.39 9.26 11.30
N THR A 258 6.37 9.34 10.40
CA THR A 258 7.14 8.17 9.96
C THR A 258 7.84 7.47 11.12
N ALA A 259 8.45 8.24 12.04
CA ALA A 259 9.15 7.68 13.20
C ALA A 259 8.21 6.97 14.19
N ARG A 260 6.91 7.32 14.22
CA ARG A 260 5.90 6.65 15.05
C ARG A 260 5.47 5.29 14.48
N LEU A 261 5.64 5.06 13.17
CA LEU A 261 5.09 3.89 12.49
C LEU A 261 5.52 2.54 13.09
N PRO A 262 6.81 2.29 13.42
CA PRO A 262 7.23 1.02 14.02
C PRO A 262 6.54 0.74 15.36
N ALA A 263 6.39 1.77 16.20
CA ALA A 263 5.69 1.64 17.47
C ALA A 263 4.19 1.35 17.25
N LEU A 264 3.54 2.03 16.31
CA LEU A 264 2.14 1.77 15.96
C LEU A 264 1.92 0.33 15.47
N ARG A 265 2.83 -0.20 14.64
CA ARG A 265 2.71 -1.57 14.10
C ARG A 265 3.02 -2.68 15.11
N THR A 266 3.57 -2.36 16.28
CA THR A 266 3.71 -3.31 17.39
C THR A 266 2.51 -3.31 18.34
N GLN A 267 1.57 -2.36 18.19
CA GLN A 267 0.33 -2.35 18.95
C GLN A 267 -0.62 -3.49 18.55
N SER A 268 -1.60 -3.76 19.39
CA SER A 268 -2.69 -4.69 19.06
C SER A 268 -3.55 -4.12 17.94
N ARG A 269 -3.83 -4.95 16.93
CA ARG A 269 -4.78 -4.60 15.89
C ARG A 269 -6.12 -4.24 16.52
N THR A 270 -6.64 -3.07 16.22
CA THR A 270 -7.89 -2.57 16.77
C THR A 270 -8.68 -1.84 15.70
N ALA A 271 -9.83 -2.39 15.32
CA ALA A 271 -10.73 -1.70 14.40
C ALA A 271 -11.24 -0.40 15.04
N ARG A 272 -11.36 0.64 14.23
CA ARG A 272 -11.98 1.89 14.66
C ARG A 272 -13.43 1.65 15.08
N ARG A 273 -13.80 2.14 16.26
CA ARG A 273 -15.19 2.15 16.70
C ARG A 273 -15.89 3.32 16.01
N ILE A 274 -16.70 3.02 15.00
CA ILE A 274 -17.62 3.99 14.41
C ILE A 274 -18.85 4.04 15.34
N GLY A 275 -19.15 5.23 15.87
CA GLY A 275 -20.32 5.44 16.74
C GLY A 275 -21.63 5.23 15.97
N ARG A 276 -22.67 4.78 16.65
CA ARG A 276 -24.06 4.87 16.17
C ARG A 276 -24.67 6.18 16.66
#